data_AF-A0A4P7IKY8-F1
#
_entry.id   AF-A0A4P7IKY8-F1
#
_cell.length_a   1.000
_cell.length_b   1.000
_cell.length_c   1.000
_cell.angle_alpha   90.00
_cell.angle_beta   90.00
_cell.angle_gamma   90.00
#
_symmetry.space_group_name_H-M   'P 1'
#
loop_
_entity.id
_entity.type
_entity.pdbx_description
1 polymer ?
#
loop_
_entity_poly.entity_id
_entity_poly.type
_entity_poly.pdbx_seq_one_letter_code
_entity_poly.pdbx_strand_id
1 'polypeptide(L)'
;MFHIATRADWQAAVRSGSYTTSTLGRDLAEVGFVHACRREQVKDVFGRYYREAGEPLVLLTIASEHLEAEVREEQVGDEAFPHIYGPINRGSVIDVRPLGSRGGVESMATLFAKEMASRMALALVVMVATVIGSVVTDSVSGSESAPLVGALIGLVAGAGIVGLLVRSRRD
;
A
#
# COMPACT_ATOMS: atom_id res chain seq x y z
N MET A 1 -17.07 -13.73 -1.86
CA MET A 1 -15.91 -13.88 -2.78
C MET A 1 -14.90 -12.75 -2.58
N PHE A 2 -13.71 -12.85 -3.15
CA PHE A 2 -12.64 -11.87 -3.00
C PHE A 2 -12.08 -11.38 -4.34
N HIS A 3 -11.70 -10.11 -4.39
CA HIS A 3 -11.00 -9.52 -5.53
C HIS A 3 -9.84 -8.67 -5.03
N ILE A 4 -8.68 -8.75 -5.69
CA ILE A 4 -7.53 -7.90 -5.39
C ILE A 4 -7.59 -6.72 -6.36
N ALA A 5 -7.63 -5.51 -5.80
CA ALA A 5 -7.64 -4.27 -6.57
C ALA A 5 -6.43 -3.42 -6.22
N THR A 6 -6.02 -2.54 -7.13
CA THR A 6 -5.17 -1.41 -6.74
C THR A 6 -6.00 -0.48 -5.84
N ARG A 7 -5.33 0.21 -4.91
CA ARG A 7 -5.98 1.21 -4.07
C ARG A 7 -6.54 2.35 -4.92
N ALA A 8 -5.85 2.72 -6.00
CA ALA A 8 -6.25 3.79 -6.89
C ALA A 8 -7.55 3.44 -7.63
N ASP A 9 -7.64 2.26 -8.22
CA ASP A 9 -8.82 1.79 -8.96
C ASP A 9 -10.02 1.66 -8.02
N TRP A 10 -9.79 1.11 -6.82
CA TRP A 10 -10.86 1.05 -5.82
C TRP A 10 -11.38 2.44 -5.43
N GLN A 11 -10.50 3.42 -5.21
CA GLN A 11 -10.92 4.78 -4.90
C GLN A 11 -11.68 5.44 -6.06
N ALA A 12 -11.31 5.15 -7.30
CA ALA A 12 -12.05 5.60 -8.47
C ALA A 12 -13.47 4.99 -8.48
N ALA A 13 -13.60 3.71 -8.22
CA ALA A 13 -14.89 3.02 -8.13
C ALA A 13 -15.78 3.53 -6.99
N VAL A 14 -15.19 3.93 -5.85
CA VAL A 14 -15.95 4.58 -4.77
C VAL A 14 -16.60 5.88 -5.25
N ARG A 15 -15.95 6.63 -6.13
CA ARG A 15 -16.47 7.89 -6.68
C ARG A 15 -17.50 7.67 -7.79
N SER A 16 -17.27 6.69 -8.66
CA SER A 16 -18.18 6.38 -9.78
C SER A 16 -19.36 5.49 -9.38
N GLY A 17 -19.26 4.78 -8.25
CA GLY A 17 -20.24 3.78 -7.79
C GLY A 17 -20.05 2.39 -8.40
N SER A 18 -19.09 2.22 -9.31
CA SER A 18 -18.90 1.00 -10.11
C SER A 18 -17.42 0.71 -10.35
N TYR A 19 -17.02 -0.54 -10.10
CA TYR A 19 -15.65 -1.01 -10.32
C TYR A 19 -15.58 -1.91 -11.56
N THR A 20 -14.67 -1.59 -12.48
CA THR A 20 -14.58 -2.21 -13.80
C THR A 20 -13.21 -2.81 -14.13
N THR A 21 -12.24 -2.79 -13.22
CA THR A 21 -10.93 -3.39 -13.50
C THR A 21 -11.02 -4.91 -13.33
N SER A 22 -10.64 -5.68 -14.35
CA SER A 22 -10.76 -7.14 -14.34
C SER A 22 -9.63 -7.81 -13.56
N THR A 23 -8.41 -7.34 -13.79
CA THR A 23 -7.18 -7.78 -13.13
C THR A 23 -6.13 -6.67 -13.30
N LEU A 24 -4.92 -6.85 -12.76
CA LEU A 24 -3.86 -5.85 -12.83
C LEU A 24 -3.62 -5.38 -14.28
N GLY A 25 -3.89 -4.10 -14.53
CA GLY A 25 -3.67 -3.45 -15.83
C GLY A 25 -4.63 -3.86 -16.95
N ARG A 26 -5.76 -4.53 -16.65
CA ARG A 26 -6.78 -4.90 -17.64
C ARG A 26 -8.18 -4.59 -17.16
N ASP A 27 -8.99 -4.00 -18.03
CA ASP A 27 -10.38 -3.65 -17.73
C ASP A 27 -11.37 -4.76 -18.11
N LEU A 28 -12.57 -4.68 -17.52
CA LEU A 28 -13.71 -5.55 -17.79
C LEU A 28 -14.08 -5.55 -19.27
N ALA A 29 -13.98 -4.41 -19.96
CA ALA A 29 -14.28 -4.34 -21.38
C ALA A 29 -13.30 -5.16 -22.24
N GLU A 30 -12.06 -5.33 -21.78
CA GLU A 30 -11.02 -6.06 -22.50
C GLU A 30 -11.08 -7.57 -22.22
N VAL A 31 -11.41 -7.94 -20.99
CA VAL A 31 -11.43 -9.35 -20.54
C VAL A 31 -12.81 -10.00 -20.67
N GLY A 32 -13.88 -9.24 -20.45
CA GLY A 32 -15.27 -9.70 -20.46
C GLY A 32 -15.83 -10.10 -19.10
N PHE A 33 -14.99 -10.24 -18.06
CA PHE A 33 -15.40 -10.51 -16.68
C PHE A 33 -14.34 -9.97 -15.69
N VAL A 34 -14.70 -9.78 -14.42
CA VAL A 34 -13.76 -9.48 -13.33
C VAL A 34 -13.35 -10.77 -12.63
N HIS A 35 -12.04 -10.97 -12.46
CA HIS A 35 -11.50 -12.16 -11.79
C HIS A 35 -11.73 -12.06 -10.28
N ALA A 36 -12.49 -12.98 -9.71
CA ALA A 36 -12.58 -13.15 -8.27
C ALA A 36 -11.96 -14.48 -7.84
N CYS A 37 -11.76 -14.63 -6.54
CA CYS A 37 -11.18 -15.83 -5.95
C CYS A 37 -11.82 -16.14 -4.60
N ARG A 38 -11.62 -17.37 -4.14
CA ARG A 38 -11.98 -17.82 -2.80
C ARG A 38 -10.92 -17.41 -1.78
N ARG A 39 -11.25 -17.51 -0.49
CA ARG A 39 -10.38 -17.02 0.59
C ARG A 39 -9.00 -17.70 0.54
N GLU A 40 -9.02 -19.00 0.36
CA GLU A 40 -7.88 -19.90 0.27
C GLU A 40 -6.96 -19.60 -0.93
N GLN A 41 -7.54 -19.08 -2.02
CA GLN A 41 -6.84 -18.77 -3.27
C GLN A 41 -6.15 -17.39 -3.26
N VAL A 42 -6.53 -16.48 -2.36
CA VAL A 42 -6.05 -15.08 -2.35
C VAL A 42 -4.52 -15.00 -2.38
N LYS A 43 -3.84 -15.83 -1.59
CA LYS A 43 -2.38 -15.80 -1.46
C LYS A 43 -1.69 -16.19 -2.77
N ASP A 44 -2.21 -17.20 -3.45
CA ASP A 44 -1.63 -17.70 -4.68
C ASP A 44 -1.94 -16.76 -5.86
N VAL A 45 -3.16 -16.21 -5.92
CA VAL A 45 -3.52 -15.15 -6.88
C VAL A 45 -2.64 -13.93 -6.69
N PHE A 46 -2.43 -13.48 -5.45
CA PHE A 46 -1.51 -12.38 -5.15
C PHE A 46 -0.10 -12.69 -5.66
N GLY A 47 0.44 -13.86 -5.32
CA GLY A 47 1.80 -14.25 -5.68
C GLY A 47 2.03 -14.32 -7.19
N ARG A 48 1.03 -14.81 -7.94
CA ARG A 48 1.12 -14.99 -9.40
C ARG A 48 0.92 -13.70 -10.19
N TYR A 49 -0.02 -12.84 -9.79
CA TYR A 49 -0.46 -11.71 -10.63
C TYR A 49 -0.17 -10.33 -10.05
N TYR A 50 -0.03 -10.20 -8.72
CA TYR A 50 0.00 -8.90 -8.05
C TYR A 50 1.30 -8.63 -7.28
N ARG A 51 2.18 -9.63 -7.14
CA ARG A 51 3.44 -9.50 -6.39
C ARG A 51 4.31 -8.33 -6.85
N GLU A 52 4.27 -8.04 -8.15
CA GLU A 52 5.10 -7.02 -8.82
C GLU A 52 4.27 -5.79 -9.22
N ALA A 53 3.08 -5.59 -8.63
CA ALA A 53 2.20 -4.47 -8.97
C ALA A 53 2.84 -3.09 -8.73
N GLY A 54 3.84 -2.97 -7.86
CA GLY A 54 4.56 -1.71 -7.62
C GLY A 54 3.75 -0.61 -6.92
N GLU A 55 2.49 -0.87 -6.58
CA GLU A 55 1.58 0.09 -5.95
C GLU A 55 0.74 -0.53 -4.81
N PRO A 56 0.11 0.29 -3.94
CA PRO A 56 -0.68 -0.23 -2.83
C PRO A 56 -1.90 -1.01 -3.29
N LEU A 57 -2.08 -2.22 -2.76
CA LEU A 57 -3.21 -3.09 -3.08
C LEU A 57 -4.22 -3.19 -1.93
N VAL A 58 -5.45 -3.53 -2.28
CA VAL A 58 -6.54 -3.83 -1.35
C VAL A 58 -7.23 -5.14 -1.73
N LEU A 59 -7.71 -5.85 -0.71
CA LEU A 59 -8.58 -7.01 -0.86
C LEU A 59 -10.03 -6.58 -0.62
N LEU A 60 -10.84 -6.69 -1.66
CA LEU A 60 -12.28 -6.47 -1.61
C LEU A 60 -12.96 -7.77 -1.19
N THR A 61 -13.82 -7.71 -0.18
CA THR A 61 -14.74 -8.79 0.17
C THR A 61 -16.09 -8.47 -0.42
N ILE A 62 -16.57 -9.33 -1.32
CA ILE A 62 -17.80 -9.10 -2.09
C ILE A 62 -18.85 -10.12 -1.63
N ALA A 63 -20.01 -9.59 -1.24
CA ALA A 63 -21.23 -10.34 -0.95
C ALA A 63 -21.94 -10.64 -2.26
N SER A 64 -21.98 -11.92 -2.65
CA SER A 64 -22.56 -12.36 -3.92
C SER A 64 -24.07 -12.08 -3.99
N GLU A 65 -24.75 -12.09 -2.86
CA GLU A 65 -26.17 -11.78 -2.71
C GLU A 65 -26.54 -10.31 -2.99
N HIS A 66 -25.56 -9.41 -2.95
CA HIS A 66 -25.75 -7.97 -3.23
C HIS A 66 -25.17 -7.58 -4.60
N LEU A 67 -24.53 -8.52 -5.29
CA LEU A 67 -23.92 -8.29 -6.59
C LEU A 67 -25.01 -8.34 -7.67
N GLU A 68 -25.05 -7.30 -8.51
CA GLU A 68 -25.98 -7.20 -9.64
C GLU A 68 -25.54 -8.04 -10.84
N ALA A 69 -24.23 -8.23 -11.00
CA ALA A 69 -23.64 -8.99 -12.09
C ALA A 69 -23.73 -10.51 -11.85
N GLU A 70 -23.84 -11.27 -12.93
CA GLU A 70 -23.82 -12.73 -12.89
C GLU A 70 -22.44 -13.23 -12.45
N VAL A 71 -22.41 -14.23 -11.57
CA VAL A 71 -21.19 -14.94 -11.18
C VAL A 71 -21.22 -16.34 -11.76
N ARG A 72 -20.16 -16.72 -12.47
CA ARG A 72 -19.97 -18.09 -12.94
C ARG A 72 -18.72 -18.68 -12.29
N GLU A 73 -18.85 -19.89 -11.79
CA GLU A 73 -17.70 -20.68 -11.34
C GLU A 73 -17.12 -21.41 -12.55
N GLU A 74 -15.90 -21.05 -12.94
CA GLU A 74 -15.25 -21.61 -14.11
C GLU A 74 -13.94 -22.30 -13.73
N GLN A 75 -13.68 -23.43 -14.37
CA GLN A 75 -12.49 -24.25 -14.12
C GLN A 75 -11.27 -23.63 -14.83
N VAL A 76 -10.22 -23.32 -14.07
CA VAL A 76 -8.94 -22.82 -14.56
C VAL A 76 -7.83 -23.76 -14.08
N GLY A 77 -7.46 -24.71 -14.95
CA GLY A 77 -6.58 -25.83 -14.58
C GLY A 77 -7.30 -26.77 -13.61
N ASP A 78 -6.71 -27.00 -12.43
CA ASP A 78 -7.23 -27.94 -11.43
C ASP A 78 -8.16 -27.29 -10.38
N GLU A 79 -8.37 -25.97 -10.44
CA GLU A 79 -9.21 -25.24 -9.50
C GLU A 79 -10.31 -24.44 -10.21
N ALA A 80 -11.43 -24.21 -9.51
CA ALA A 80 -12.51 -23.34 -9.96
C ALA A 80 -12.37 -21.93 -9.38
N PHE A 81 -12.63 -20.93 -10.21
CA PHE A 81 -12.61 -19.52 -9.84
C PHE A 81 -13.96 -18.85 -10.15
N PRO A 82 -14.47 -17.98 -9.26
CA PRO A 82 -15.61 -17.14 -9.58
C PRO A 82 -15.21 -16.02 -10.54
N HIS A 83 -15.89 -15.94 -11.67
CA HIS A 83 -15.80 -14.83 -12.62
C HIS A 83 -17.09 -14.01 -12.59
N ILE A 84 -16.94 -12.69 -12.46
CA ILE A 84 -18.05 -11.75 -12.35
C ILE A 84 -18.27 -11.11 -13.73
N TYR A 85 -19.38 -11.43 -14.39
CA TYR A 85 -19.73 -10.97 -15.74
C TYR A 85 -20.44 -9.62 -15.70
N GLY A 86 -19.72 -8.61 -15.26
CA GLY A 86 -20.22 -7.25 -15.14
C GLY A 86 -19.40 -6.43 -14.14
N PRO A 87 -19.73 -5.14 -13.99
CA PRO A 87 -19.10 -4.31 -12.98
C PRO A 87 -19.44 -4.78 -11.58
N ILE A 88 -18.51 -4.57 -10.63
CA ILE A 88 -18.80 -4.74 -9.22
C ILE A 88 -19.44 -3.44 -8.72
N ASN A 89 -20.74 -3.47 -8.41
CA ASN A 89 -21.48 -2.36 -7.82
C ASN A 89 -20.99 -2.10 -6.38
N ARG A 90 -20.83 -0.83 -5.99
CA ARG A 90 -20.23 -0.45 -4.69
C ARG A 90 -20.91 -1.11 -3.48
N GLY A 91 -22.22 -1.34 -3.55
CA GLY A 91 -23.04 -1.94 -2.49
C GLY A 91 -22.77 -3.41 -2.23
N SER A 92 -22.18 -4.15 -3.18
CA SER A 92 -21.80 -5.55 -2.98
C SER A 92 -20.49 -5.72 -2.21
N VAL A 93 -19.68 -4.67 -2.08
CA VAL A 93 -18.41 -4.72 -1.35
C VAL A 93 -18.62 -4.42 0.13
N ILE A 94 -18.58 -5.47 0.95
CA ILE A 94 -18.90 -5.43 2.38
C ILE A 94 -17.69 -5.22 3.30
N ASP A 95 -16.47 -5.47 2.83
CA ASP A 95 -15.24 -5.21 3.57
C ASP A 95 -14.09 -4.90 2.59
N VAL A 96 -13.18 -4.01 2.99
CA VAL A 96 -12.00 -3.62 2.23
C VAL A 96 -10.81 -3.58 3.17
N ARG A 97 -9.81 -4.42 2.90
CA ARG A 97 -8.59 -4.48 3.71
C ARG A 97 -7.36 -4.20 2.86
N PRO A 98 -6.38 -3.44 3.34
CA PRO A 98 -5.09 -3.39 2.69
C PRO A 98 -4.48 -4.79 2.59
N LEU A 99 -3.83 -5.05 1.45
CA LEU A 99 -3.10 -6.29 1.25
C LEU A 99 -1.60 -6.00 1.43
N GLY A 100 -0.97 -6.68 2.38
CA GLY A 100 0.47 -6.52 2.64
C GLY A 100 1.32 -7.09 1.51
N SER A 101 2.62 -6.79 1.51
CA SER A 101 3.57 -7.21 0.45
C SER A 101 3.78 -8.73 0.34
N ARG A 102 3.17 -9.51 1.24
CA ARG A 102 3.20 -10.99 1.24
C ARG A 102 1.83 -11.62 0.94
N GLY A 103 0.83 -10.84 0.54
CA GLY A 103 -0.53 -11.33 0.25
C GLY A 103 -1.38 -11.64 1.49
N GLY A 104 -0.92 -11.23 2.67
CA GLY A 104 -1.71 -11.30 3.91
C GLY A 104 -2.58 -10.05 4.09
N VAL A 105 -3.78 -10.22 4.61
CA VAL A 105 -4.60 -9.09 5.09
C VAL A 105 -3.96 -8.51 6.35
N GLU A 106 -3.22 -7.42 6.19
CA GLU A 106 -2.63 -6.70 7.33
C GLU A 106 -3.72 -5.86 8.00
N SER A 107 -3.76 -5.89 9.33
CA SER A 107 -4.67 -5.03 10.07
C SER A 107 -4.30 -3.56 9.83
N MET A 108 -5.30 -2.68 9.76
CA MET A 108 -5.05 -1.23 9.64
C MET A 108 -4.10 -0.73 10.74
N ALA A 109 -4.24 -1.25 11.96
CA ALA A 109 -3.38 -0.89 13.09
C ALA A 109 -1.91 -1.23 12.84
N THR A 110 -1.61 -2.38 12.22
CA THR A 110 -0.23 -2.79 11.90
C THR A 110 0.38 -1.91 10.83
N LEU A 111 -0.39 -1.51 9.82
CA LEU A 111 0.07 -0.59 8.78
C LEU A 111 0.34 0.80 9.33
N PHE A 112 -0.58 1.33 10.16
CA PHE A 112 -0.36 2.58 10.85
C PHE A 112 0.85 2.51 11.79
N ALA A 113 1.01 1.43 12.55
CA ALA A 113 2.16 1.26 13.44
C ALA A 113 3.49 1.20 12.67
N LYS A 114 3.53 0.51 11.53
CA LYS A 114 4.72 0.43 10.67
C LYS A 114 5.09 1.78 10.06
N GLU A 115 4.08 2.52 9.57
CA GLU A 115 4.28 3.87 9.04
C GLU A 115 4.74 4.85 10.13
N MET A 116 4.10 4.82 11.30
CA MET A 116 4.49 5.63 12.47
C MET A 116 5.91 5.31 12.90
N ALA A 117 6.26 4.03 13.05
CA ALA A 117 7.61 3.61 13.42
C ALA A 117 8.67 4.08 12.41
N SER A 118 8.38 4.00 11.10
CA SER A 118 9.28 4.51 10.08
C SER A 118 9.46 6.03 10.18
N ARG A 119 8.37 6.80 10.37
CA ARG A 119 8.45 8.26 10.53
C ARG A 119 9.19 8.67 11.80
N MET A 120 8.93 7.97 12.90
CA MET A 120 9.64 8.18 14.17
C MET A 120 11.13 7.90 14.04
N ALA A 121 11.52 6.83 13.34
CA ALA A 121 12.92 6.51 13.10
C ALA A 121 13.63 7.59 12.26
N LEU A 122 13.00 8.08 11.19
CA LEU A 122 13.56 9.16 10.36
C LEU A 122 13.66 10.48 11.16
N ALA A 123 12.64 10.82 11.95
CA ALA A 123 12.68 12.00 12.83
C ALA A 123 13.79 11.89 13.89
N LEU A 124 14.01 10.69 14.44
CA LEU A 124 15.09 10.44 15.39
C LEU A 124 16.47 10.64 14.76
N VAL A 125 16.69 10.22 13.52
CA VAL A 125 17.95 10.49 12.78
C VAL A 125 18.24 11.98 12.69
N VAL A 126 17.22 12.77 12.32
CA VAL A 126 17.35 14.24 12.23
C VAL A 126 17.64 14.86 13.60
N MET A 127 16.92 14.41 14.63
CA MET A 127 17.10 14.91 16.00
C MET A 127 18.50 14.60 16.54
N VAL A 128 18.97 13.36 16.35
CA VAL A 128 20.32 12.95 16.77
C VAL A 128 21.40 13.73 16.00
N ALA A 129 21.26 13.89 14.68
CA ALA A 129 22.20 14.68 13.90
C ALA A 129 22.25 16.15 14.36
N THR A 130 21.09 16.74 14.69
CA THR A 130 20.97 18.09 15.25
C THR A 130 21.70 18.22 16.59
N VAL A 131 21.48 17.27 17.51
CA VAL A 131 22.14 17.24 18.83
C VAL A 131 23.65 17.05 18.69
N ILE A 132 24.08 16.11 17.86
CA ILE A 132 25.51 15.87 17.58
C ILE A 132 26.15 17.14 17.02
N GLY A 133 25.50 17.78 16.03
CA GLY A 133 25.98 19.03 15.44
C GLY A 133 26.19 20.10 16.50
N SER A 134 25.20 20.32 17.36
CA SER A 134 25.26 21.27 18.48
C SER A 134 26.43 20.99 19.44
N VAL A 135 26.59 19.74 19.87
CA VAL A 135 27.63 19.33 20.85
C VAL A 135 29.03 19.45 20.25
N VAL A 136 29.20 19.01 18.99
CA VAL A 136 30.50 19.06 18.31
C VAL A 136 30.96 20.50 18.11
N THR A 137 30.11 21.40 17.63
CA THR A 137 30.52 22.80 17.42
C THR A 137 30.80 23.52 18.72
N ASP A 138 30.04 23.25 19.78
CA ASP A 138 30.25 23.82 21.11
C ASP A 138 31.64 23.47 21.65
N SER A 139 32.03 22.19 21.53
CA SER A 139 33.34 21.70 21.97
C SER A 139 34.55 22.25 21.19
N VAL A 140 34.34 22.85 20.00
CA VAL A 140 35.44 23.26 19.10
C VAL A 140 35.53 24.79 18.92
N SER A 141 34.40 25.50 18.88
CA SER A 141 34.37 26.91 18.47
C SER A 141 34.60 27.90 19.61
N GLY A 142 34.22 27.56 20.86
CA GLY A 142 34.26 28.49 21.99
C GLY A 142 33.38 29.75 21.85
N SER A 143 32.53 29.84 20.82
CA SER A 143 31.61 30.96 20.61
C SER A 143 30.24 30.66 21.21
N GLU A 144 29.57 31.67 21.77
CA GLU A 144 28.22 31.51 22.32
C GLU A 144 27.19 31.08 21.27
N SER A 145 27.43 31.42 20.00
CA SER A 145 26.61 31.01 18.87
C SER A 145 26.91 29.59 18.35
N ALA A 146 28.00 28.96 18.80
CA ALA A 146 28.45 27.68 18.26
C ALA A 146 27.37 26.58 18.33
N PRO A 147 26.67 26.36 19.46
CA PRO A 147 25.65 25.31 19.55
C PRO A 147 24.52 25.49 18.53
N LEU A 148 24.09 26.74 18.30
CA LEU A 148 23.02 27.06 17.36
C LEU A 148 23.44 26.78 15.91
N VAL A 149 24.66 27.19 15.54
CA VAL A 149 25.22 26.91 14.21
C VAL A 149 25.37 25.41 14.00
N GLY A 150 25.85 24.67 15.01
CA GLY A 150 25.95 23.21 14.96
C GLY A 150 24.61 22.51 14.83
N ALA A 151 23.58 22.94 15.55
CA ALA A 151 22.24 22.40 15.43
C ALA A 151 21.69 22.57 14.00
N LEU A 152 21.89 23.74 13.37
CA LEU A 152 21.48 23.98 11.99
C LEU A 152 22.22 23.08 11.00
N ILE A 153 23.54 22.90 11.16
CA ILE A 153 24.34 21.99 10.34
C ILE A 153 23.83 20.54 10.49
N GLY A 154 23.61 20.11 11.73
CA GLY A 154 23.11 18.78 12.06
C GLY A 154 21.72 18.51 11.49
N LEU A 155 20.82 19.49 11.54
CA LEU A 155 19.49 19.42 10.94
C LEU A 155 19.56 19.20 9.42
N VAL A 156 20.37 20.00 8.73
CA VAL A 156 20.55 19.89 7.26
C VAL A 156 21.17 18.55 6.89
N ALA A 157 22.21 18.11 7.60
CA ALA A 157 22.85 16.83 7.38
C ALA A 157 21.88 15.66 7.62
N GLY A 158 21.14 15.69 8.74
CA GLY A 158 20.13 14.68 9.07
C GLY A 158 19.00 14.61 8.04
N ALA A 159 18.49 15.75 7.58
CA ALA A 159 17.50 15.80 6.51
C ALA A 159 18.05 15.25 5.18
N GLY A 160 19.31 15.53 4.85
CA GLY A 160 19.99 14.94 3.69
C GLY A 160 20.09 13.42 3.76
N ILE A 161 20.49 12.87 4.91
CA ILE A 161 20.55 11.41 5.15
C ILE A 161 19.15 10.80 4.99
N VAL A 162 18.13 11.40 5.58
CA VAL A 162 16.74 10.94 5.42
C VAL A 162 16.30 10.96 3.95
N GLY A 163 16.64 12.03 3.21
CA GLY A 163 16.35 12.13 1.77
C GLY A 163 16.96 10.98 0.96
N LEU A 164 18.20 10.61 1.25
CA LEU A 164 18.88 9.47 0.62
C LEU A 164 18.23 8.14 1.00
N LEU A 165 17.91 7.93 2.27
CA LEU A 165 17.26 6.70 2.75
C LEU A 165 15.86 6.51 2.15
N VAL A 166 15.10 7.59 1.99
CA VAL A 166 13.76 7.54 1.37
C VAL A 166 13.88 7.26 -0.12
N ARG A 167 14.87 7.85 -0.81
CA ARG A 167 15.10 7.63 -2.24
C ARG A 167 15.52 6.18 -2.53
N SER A 168 16.45 5.62 -1.75
CA SER A 168 16.89 4.22 -1.87
C SER A 168 15.80 3.17 -1.59
N ARG A 169 14.67 3.57 -1.01
CA ARG A 169 13.50 2.69 -0.81
C ARG A 169 12.50 2.76 -1.97
N ARG A 170 12.65 3.72 -2.88
CA ARG A 170 11.80 3.91 -4.07
C ARG A 170 12.43 3.31 -5.33
N ASP A 171 13.76 3.20 -5.35
CA ASP A 171 14.55 2.52 -6.39
C ASP A 171 14.64 1.00 -6.09
#